data_AF-A0A2H5QEP6-F1
#
_entry.id   AF-A0A2H5QEP6-F1
#
_cell.length_a   1.000
_cell.length_b   1.000
_cell.length_c   1.000
_cell.angle_alpha   90.00
_cell.angle_beta   90.00
_cell.angle_gamma   90.00
#
_symmetry.space_group_name_H-M   'P 1'
#
loop_
_entity.id
_entity.type
_entity.pdbx_description
1 polymer ?
#
loop_
_entity_poly.entity_id
_entity_poly.type
_entity_poly.pdbx_seq_one_letter_code
_entity_poly.pdbx_strand_id
1 'polypeptide(L)' 'MLKTGLRPDNLTYPFVVKASDQCLLIGVGGSVHSLIFKVGLHSDKYIGNTLLRMYAACKEIDFAKALFDEMPE' A
#
# COMPACT_ATOMS: atom_id res chain seq x y z
N MET A 1 -13.55 -5.52 10.73
CA MET A 1 -12.43 -6.45 10.46
C MET A 1 -11.55 -6.66 11.68
N LEU A 2 -10.67 -5.72 12.06
CA LEU A 2 -9.73 -5.96 13.17
C LEU A 2 -10.42 -6.19 14.53
N LYS A 3 -11.43 -5.38 14.89
CA LYS A 3 -12.21 -5.52 16.14
C LYS A 3 -13.02 -6.83 16.21
N THR A 4 -13.25 -7.48 15.07
CA THR A 4 -13.99 -8.74 14.97
C THR A 4 -13.04 -9.93 14.75
N GLY A 5 -11.72 -9.75 14.91
CA GLY A 5 -10.71 -10.80 14.74
C GLY A 5 -10.38 -11.16 13.29
N LEU A 6 -11.02 -10.50 12.31
CA LEU A 6 -10.77 -10.76 10.89
C LEU A 6 -9.50 -10.00 10.44
N ARG A 7 -8.56 -10.73 9.85
CA ARG A 7 -7.33 -10.16 9.31
C ARG A 7 -7.55 -9.64 7.89
N PRO A 8 -7.17 -8.39 7.60
CA PRO A 8 -7.14 -7.88 6.23
C PRO A 8 -6.16 -8.69 5.38
N ASP A 9 -6.57 -8.96 4.15
CA ASP A 9 -5.83 -9.73 3.15
C ASP A 9 -5.45 -8.84 1.95
N ASN A 10 -4.84 -9.46 0.94
CA ASN A 10 -4.39 -8.78 -0.27
C ASN A 10 -5.53 -8.21 -1.13
N LEU A 11 -6.80 -8.57 -0.85
CA LEU A 11 -7.97 -7.97 -1.48
C LEU A 11 -8.48 -6.76 -0.69
N THR A 12 -8.24 -6.72 0.62
CA THR A 12 -8.70 -5.65 1.51
C THR A 12 -7.84 -4.39 1.39
N TYR A 13 -6.51 -4.54 1.44
CA TYR A 13 -5.57 -3.41 1.45
C TYR A 13 -5.69 -2.47 0.24
N PRO A 14 -5.90 -2.97 -0.99
CA PRO A 14 -6.05 -2.12 -2.17
C PRO A 14 -7.17 -1.07 -2.06
N PHE A 15 -8.28 -1.40 -1.42
CA PHE A 15 -9.37 -0.44 -1.19
C PHE A 15 -8.97 0.65 -0.21
N VAL A 16 -8.26 0.31 0.87
CA VAL A 16 -7.77 1.27 1.87
C VAL A 16 -6.74 2.20 1.26
N VAL A 17 -5.81 1.65 0.47
CA VAL A 17 -4.79 2.42 -0.24
C VAL A 17 -5.45 3.37 -1.25
N LYS A 18 -6.43 2.89 -2.03
CA LYS A 18 -7.18 3.72 -3.00
C LYS A 18 -7.94 4.87 -2.33
N ALA A 19 -8.52 4.65 -1.14
CA ALA A 19 -9.16 5.72 -0.40
C ALA A 19 -8.16 6.78 0.10
N SER A 20 -6.94 6.35 0.47
CA SER A 20 -5.87 7.24 0.95
C SER A 20 -5.29 8.11 -0.17
N ASP A 21 -5.16 7.52 -1.37
CA ASP A 21 -4.77 8.17 -2.63
C ASP A 21 -5.70 9.36 -2.96
N GLN A 22 -7.03 9.14 -2.96
CA GLN A 22 -8.01 10.19 -3.25
C GLN A 22 -7.98 11.39 -2.29
N CYS A 23 -7.48 11.18 -1.06
CA CYS A 23 -7.38 12.23 -0.06
C CYS A 23 -5.97 12.82 0.06
N LEU A 24 -5.00 12.38 -0.74
CA LEU A 24 -3.58 12.78 -0.68
C LEU A 24 -2.96 12.59 0.71
N LEU A 25 -3.42 11.58 1.46
CA LEU A 25 -3.02 11.36 2.86
C LEU A 25 -1.82 10.42 2.94
N ILE A 26 -0.62 10.93 2.64
CA ILE A 26 0.62 10.14 2.65
C ILE A 26 0.89 9.45 3.99
N GLY A 27 0.57 10.09 5.12
CA GLY A 27 0.75 9.49 6.45
C GLY A 27 -0.10 8.23 6.66
N VAL A 28 -1.31 8.21 6.11
CA VAL A 28 -2.19 7.03 6.12
C VAL A 28 -1.64 5.97 5.16
N GLY A 29 -1.27 6.37 3.95
CA GLY A 29 -0.66 5.49 2.95
C GLY A 29 0.61 4.78 3.46
N GLY A 30 1.51 5.50 4.10
CA GLY A 30 2.73 4.94 4.72
C GLY A 30 2.43 4.01 5.90
N SER A 31 1.40 4.32 6.69
CA SER A 31 0.94 3.42 7.78
C SER A 31 0.39 2.10 7.21
N VAL A 32 -0.36 2.18 6.10
CA VAL A 32 -0.88 1.00 5.40
C VAL A 32 0.24 0.20 4.76
N HIS A 33 1.22 0.85 4.12
CA HIS A 33 2.42 0.19 3.59
C HIS A 33 3.17 -0.56 4.71
N SER A 34 3.41 0.09 5.85
CA SER A 34 4.05 -0.55 7.01
C SER A 34 3.28 -1.78 7.50
N LEU A 35 1.95 -1.73 7.46
CA LEU A 35 1.10 -2.86 7.86
C LEU A 35 1.19 -4.00 6.85
N ILE A 36 1.12 -3.71 5.54
CA ILE A 36 1.31 -4.67 4.44
C ILE A 36 2.63 -5.41 4.59
N PHE A 37 3.71 -4.69 4.90
CA PHE A 37 5.03 -5.28 5.12
C PHE A 37 5.01 -6.25 6.31
N LYS A 38 4.44 -5.81 7.45
CA LYS A 38 4.32 -6.63 8.68
C LYS A 38 3.50 -7.89 8.49
N VAL A 39 2.50 -7.89 7.60
CA VAL A 39 1.68 -9.09 7.31
C VAL A 39 2.24 -9.93 6.16
N GLY A 40 3.42 -9.59 5.63
CA GLY A 40 4.11 -10.39 4.62
C GLY A 40 3.52 -10.28 3.21
N LEU A 41 2.75 -9.22 2.92
CA LEU A 41 2.10 -9.01 1.61
C LEU A 41 2.90 -8.08 0.68
N HIS A 42 4.12 -7.69 1.07
CA HIS A 42 4.94 -6.75 0.30
C HIS A 42 5.42 -7.32 -1.05
N SER A 43 5.53 -8.65 -1.17
CA SER A 43 5.92 -9.34 -2.41
C SER A 43 4.76 -9.61 -3.37
N ASP A 44 3.51 -9.31 -2.97
CA ASP A 44 2.35 -9.45 -3.83
C ASP A 44 2.35 -8.34 -4.89
N LYS A 45 2.46 -8.72 -6.18
CA LYS A 45 2.52 -7.78 -7.31
C LYS A 45 1.30 -6.85 -7.38
N TYR A 46 0.12 -7.33 -6.99
CA TYR A 46 -1.09 -6.51 -6.99
C TYR A 46 -1.03 -5.43 -5.89
N ILE A 47 -0.51 -5.80 -4.72
CA ILE A 47 -0.28 -4.86 -3.62
C ILE A 47 0.82 -3.84 -3.97
N GLY A 48 1.94 -4.30 -4.52
CA GLY A 48 3.04 -3.42 -4.97
C GLY A 48 2.55 -2.36 -5.96
N ASN A 49 1.82 -2.76 -7.01
CA ASN A 49 1.22 -1.83 -7.97
C ASN A 49 0.23 -0.84 -7.32
N THR A 50 -0.52 -1.29 -6.32
CA THR A 50 -1.49 -0.44 -5.62
C THR A 50 -0.79 0.62 -4.77
N LEU A 51 0.28 0.24 -4.06
CA LEU A 51 1.14 1.15 -3.30
C LEU A 51 1.88 2.14 -4.23
N LEU A 52 2.39 1.65 -5.37
CA LEU A 52 3.04 2.47 -6.39
C LEU A 52 2.12 3.60 -6.85
N ARG A 53 0.86 3.28 -7.19
CA ARG A 53 -0.14 4.28 -7.59
C ARG A 53 -0.40 5.29 -6.47
N MET A 54 -0.50 4.85 -5.23
CA MET A 54 -0.76 5.74 -4.09
C MET A 54 0.38 6.74 -3.87
N TYR A 55 1.63 6.28 -3.89
CA TYR A 55 2.79 7.17 -3.80
C TYR A 55 2.84 8.16 -4.97
N ALA A 56 2.59 7.69 -6.19
CA ALA A 56 2.54 8.55 -7.37
C ALA A 56 1.45 9.63 -7.27
N ALA A 57 0.26 9.27 -6.80
CA ALA A 57 -0.84 10.22 -6.65
C ALA A 57 -0.63 11.22 -5.50
N CYS A 58 0.03 10.80 -4.42
CA CYS A 58 0.49 11.70 -3.36
C CYS A 58 1.69 12.58 -3.76
N LYS A 59 2.16 12.49 -5.01
CA LYS A 59 3.34 13.18 -5.56
C LYS A 59 4.68 12.79 -4.90
N GLU A 60 4.68 11.65 -4.20
CA GLU A 60 5.85 11.07 -3.53
C GLU A 60 6.58 10.14 -4.51
N ILE A 61 7.10 10.72 -5.59
CA ILE A 61 7.65 9.98 -6.73
C ILE A 61 8.91 9.19 -6.35
N ASP A 62 9.73 9.71 -5.43
CA ASP A 62 10.95 9.03 -5.00
C ASP A 62 10.62 7.73 -4.26
N PHE A 63 9.57 7.74 -3.42
CA PHE A 63 9.07 6.53 -2.77
C PHE A 63 8.43 5.56 -3.77
N ALA A 64 7.71 6.06 -4.78
CA ALA A 64 7.18 5.21 -5.84
C ALA A 64 8.29 4.50 -6.62
N LYS A 65 9.38 5.20 -6.96
CA LYS A 65 10.53 4.62 -7.65
C LYS A 65 11.24 3.57 -6.79
N ALA A 66 11.55 3.91 -5.54
CA ALA A 66 12.18 2.97 -4.62
C ALA A 66 11.36 1.67 -4.47
N LEU A 67 10.04 1.79 -4.35
CA LEU A 67 9.16 0.62 -4.29
C LEU A 67 9.21 -0.19 -5.60
N PHE A 68 9.21 0.47 -6.76
CA PHE A 68 9.30 -0.22 -8.05
C PHE A 68 10.60 -1.02 -8.19
N ASP A 69 11.72 -0.43 -7.77
CA ASP A 69 13.04 -1.06 -7.83
C ASP A 69 13.16 -2.27 -6.89
N GLU A 70 12.36 -2.31 -5.82
CA GLU A 70 12.27 -3.42 -4.88
C GLU A 70 11.30 -4.53 -5.32
N MET A 71 10.46 -4.29 -6.34
CA MET A 71 9.49 -5.28 -6.80
C MET A 71 10.18 -6.41 -7.60
N PRO A 72 9.85 -7.68 -7.36
CA PRO A 72 10.40 -8.80 -8.13
C PRO A 72 9.90 -8.79 -9.57
N GLU A 73 10.78 -9.12 -10.53
CA GLU A 73 10.48 -9.27 -11.97
C GLU A 73 9.23 -10.14 -12.25
#